data_AF-A0A1S6IZ00-F1
#
_entry.id   AF-A0A1S6IZ00-F1
#
_cell.length_a   1.000
_cell.length_b   1.000
_cell.length_c   1.000
_cell.angle_alpha   90.00
_cell.angle_beta   90.00
_cell.angle_gamma   90.00
#
_symmetry.space_group_name_H-M   'P 1'
#
loop_
_entity.id
_entity.type
_entity.pdbx_description
1 polymer ?
#
loop_
_entity_poly.entity_id
_entity_poly.type
_entity_poly.pdbx_seq_one_letter_code
_entity_poly.pdbx_strand_id
1 'polypeptide(L)'
;MPHLSSEGLRELLTKARKEELSPEEKELLKSVIPMQLGEENAKKMMVLVNEIRDGKRPPLSEEERIEMNKRNMEETLVNFLAKLTTATDEELQSALEMCERIRASRYGQ
;
A
#
# COMPACT_ATOMS: atom_id res chain seq x y z
N MET A 1 7.51 14.64 9.59
CA MET A 1 6.34 14.04 8.91
C MET A 1 5.21 14.06 9.92
N PRO A 2 3.99 14.51 9.57
CA PRO A 2 2.89 14.46 10.52
C PRO A 2 2.66 13.00 10.88
N HIS A 3 2.86 12.66 12.15
CA HIS A 3 2.57 11.32 12.65
C HIS A 3 1.06 11.11 12.54
N LEU A 4 0.64 10.10 11.79
CA LEU A 4 -0.76 9.72 11.75
C LEU A 4 -1.13 9.14 13.12
N SER A 5 -2.02 9.81 13.85
CA SER A 5 -2.56 9.30 15.11
C SER A 5 -3.52 8.13 14.84
N SER A 6 -3.84 7.35 15.88
CA SER A 6 -4.83 6.28 15.74
C SER A 6 -6.21 6.81 15.35
N GLU A 7 -6.63 7.92 15.96
CA GLU A 7 -7.88 8.60 15.59
C GLU A 7 -7.83 9.12 14.15
N GLY A 8 -6.73 9.74 13.75
CA GLY A 8 -6.54 10.21 12.38
C GLY A 8 -6.54 9.09 11.34
N LEU A 9 -6.00 7.92 11.66
CA LEU A 9 -6.10 6.74 10.78
C LEU A 9 -7.55 6.27 10.62
N ARG A 10 -8.31 6.24 11.72
CA ARG A 10 -9.72 5.86 11.69
C ARG A 10 -10.56 6.83 10.86
N GLU A 11 -10.34 8.12 11.03
CA GLU A 11 -10.98 9.16 10.23
C GLU A 11 -10.62 9.02 8.75
N LEU A 12 -9.33 8.84 8.44
CA LEU A 12 -8.83 8.71 7.07
C LEU A 12 -9.45 7.51 6.34
N LEU A 13 -9.52 6.35 6.97
CA LEU A 13 -10.11 5.13 6.39
C LEU A 13 -11.64 5.24 6.26
N THR A 14 -12.30 5.89 7.23
CA THR A 14 -13.74 6.15 7.15
C THR A 14 -14.08 7.14 6.05
N LYS A 15 -13.23 8.17 5.87
CA LYS A 15 -13.32 9.15 4.80
C LYS A 15 -13.12 8.49 3.44
N ALA A 16 -12.07 7.69 3.29
CA ALA A 16 -11.75 6.95 2.08
C ALA A 16 -12.89 6.05 1.55
N ARG A 17 -13.77 5.58 2.43
CA ARG A 17 -14.95 4.80 2.06
C ARG A 17 -16.06 5.65 1.43
N LYS A 18 -16.16 6.93 1.79
CA LYS A 18 -17.28 7.80 1.42
C LYS A 18 -16.94 8.82 0.35
N GLU A 19 -15.70 9.29 0.32
CA GLU A 19 -15.25 10.39 -0.52
C GLU A 19 -13.80 10.18 -0.97
N GLU A 20 -13.41 10.95 -1.99
CA GLU A 20 -12.04 10.90 -2.51
C GLU A 20 -11.06 11.62 -1.58
N LEU A 21 -9.95 10.95 -1.25
CA LEU A 21 -8.87 11.52 -0.45
C LEU A 21 -8.04 12.54 -1.25
N SER A 22 -7.55 13.57 -0.57
CA SER A 22 -6.58 14.51 -1.13
C SER A 22 -5.25 13.82 -1.47
N PRO A 23 -4.38 14.41 -2.30
CA PRO A 23 -3.05 13.87 -2.56
C PRO A 23 -2.23 13.65 -1.28
N GLU A 24 -2.29 14.59 -0.33
CA GLU A 24 -1.58 14.49 0.95
C GLU A 24 -2.12 13.34 1.82
N GLU A 25 -3.44 13.17 1.83
CA GLU A 25 -4.12 12.08 2.53
C GLU A 25 -3.77 10.71 1.93
N LYS A 26 -3.69 10.62 0.59
CA LYS A 26 -3.25 9.43 -0.13
C LYS A 26 -1.79 9.08 0.21
N GLU A 27 -0.90 10.07 0.27
CA GLU A 27 0.50 9.86 0.69
C GLU A 27 0.62 9.40 2.14
N LEU A 28 -0.17 9.98 3.05
CA LEU A 28 -0.24 9.53 4.44
C LEU A 28 -0.71 8.09 4.53
N LEU A 29 -1.74 7.72 3.77
CA LEU A 29 -2.29 6.37 3.76
C LEU A 29 -1.28 5.34 3.25
N LYS A 30 -0.48 5.66 2.21
CA LYS A 30 0.60 4.78 1.71
C LYS A 30 1.60 4.37 2.80
N SER A 31 1.77 5.20 3.82
CA SER A 31 2.69 4.92 4.92
C SER A 31 2.18 3.88 5.93
N VAL A 32 0.89 3.54 5.90
CA VAL A 32 0.27 2.66 6.92
C VAL A 32 -0.56 1.52 6.34
N ILE A 33 -0.81 1.50 5.02
CA ILE A 33 -1.52 0.38 4.39
C ILE A 33 -0.62 -0.84 4.21
N PRO A 34 -1.20 -2.05 4.27
CA PRO A 34 -0.47 -3.27 3.97
C PRO A 34 -0.03 -3.26 2.50
N MET A 35 1.26 -3.47 2.27
CA MET A 35 1.79 -3.65 0.93
C MET A 35 1.30 -5.02 0.41
N GLN A 36 0.23 -5.02 -0.39
CA GLN A 36 -0.28 -6.22 -1.04
C GLN A 36 0.27 -6.29 -2.46
N LEU A 37 1.14 -7.26 -2.70
CA LEU A 37 1.47 -7.66 -4.06
C LEU A 37 0.24 -8.36 -4.64
N GLY A 38 -0.50 -7.66 -5.50
CA GLY A 38 -1.55 -8.29 -6.29
C GLY A 38 -0.98 -9.45 -7.11
N GLU A 39 -1.82 -10.45 -7.41
CA GLU A 39 -1.40 -11.65 -8.13
C GLU A 39 -0.68 -11.33 -9.46
N GLU A 40 -1.14 -10.29 -10.15
CA GLU A 40 -0.52 -9.82 -11.39
C GLU A 40 0.89 -9.25 -11.16
N ASN A 41 1.11 -8.46 -10.10
CA ASN A 41 2.44 -7.95 -9.76
C ASN A 41 3.38 -9.04 -9.26
N ALA A 42 2.86 -10.01 -8.48
CA ALA A 42 3.64 -11.17 -8.09
C ALA A 42 4.12 -11.96 -9.32
N LYS A 43 3.25 -12.16 -10.33
CA LYS A 43 3.61 -12.79 -11.61
C LYS A 43 4.68 -11.98 -12.36
N LYS A 44 4.51 -10.66 -12.48
CA LYS A 44 5.50 -9.78 -13.13
C LYS A 44 6.87 -9.86 -12.44
N MET A 45 6.90 -9.82 -11.11
CA MET A 45 8.14 -9.97 -10.33
C MET A 45 8.76 -11.36 -10.50
N MET A 46 7.96 -12.42 -10.57
CA MET A 46 8.47 -13.76 -10.81
C MET A 46 9.12 -13.90 -12.18
N VAL A 47 8.51 -13.33 -13.23
CA VAL A 47 9.09 -13.28 -14.58
C VAL A 47 10.42 -12.54 -14.55
N LEU A 48 10.45 -11.35 -13.95
CA LEU A 48 11.65 -10.52 -13.85
C LEU A 48 12.80 -11.25 -13.13
N VAL A 49 12.50 -11.92 -12.01
CA VAL A 49 13.48 -12.73 -11.26
C VAL A 49 14.01 -13.88 -12.12
N ASN A 50 13.14 -14.56 -12.87
CA ASN A 50 13.56 -15.63 -13.77
C ASN A 50 14.45 -15.10 -14.90
N GLU A 51 14.14 -13.95 -15.50
CA GLU A 51 14.98 -13.34 -16.55
C GLU A 51 16.38 -12.96 -16.03
N ILE A 52 16.47 -12.45 -14.80
CA ILE A 52 17.76 -12.16 -14.16
C ILE A 52 18.53 -13.46 -13.90
N ARG A 53 17.86 -14.48 -13.34
CA ARG A 53 18.47 -15.78 -13.03
C ARG A 53 18.98 -16.48 -14.30
N ASP A 54 18.22 -16.40 -15.38
CA ASP A 54 18.56 -17.01 -16.67
C ASP A 54 19.58 -16.17 -17.47
N GLY A 55 20.05 -15.04 -16.92
CA GLY A 55 21.06 -14.17 -17.55
C GLY A 55 20.54 -13.36 -18.73
N LYS A 56 19.22 -13.29 -18.94
CA LYS A 56 18.60 -12.54 -20.04
C LYS A 56 18.66 -11.02 -19.84
N ARG A 57 18.80 -10.58 -18.59
CA ARG A 57 18.99 -9.18 -18.21
C ARG A 57 19.86 -9.05 -16.95
N PRO A 58 20.52 -7.90 -16.74
CA PRO A 58 21.18 -7.62 -15.47
C PRO A 58 20.16 -7.43 -14.32
N PRO A 59 20.61 -7.59 -13.06
CA PRO A 59 19.84 -7.17 -11.89
C PRO A 59 19.38 -5.72 -12.01
N LEU A 60 18.25 -5.41 -11.39
CA LEU A 60 17.71 -4.04 -11.39
C LEU A 60 18.72 -3.04 -10.81
N SER A 61 18.83 -1.89 -11.46
CA SER A 61 19.53 -0.73 -10.90
C SER A 61 18.83 -0.24 -9.63
N GLU A 62 19.46 0.69 -8.91
CA GLU A 62 18.82 1.32 -7.77
C GLU A 62 17.60 2.14 -8.18
N GLU A 63 17.71 2.90 -9.28
CA GLU A 63 16.64 3.71 -9.85
C GLU A 63 15.45 2.84 -10.28
N GLU A 64 15.71 1.72 -10.97
CA GLU A 64 14.67 0.78 -11.39
C GLU A 64 13.94 0.17 -10.18
N ARG A 65 14.66 -0.14 -9.09
CA ARG A 65 14.07 -0.65 -7.85
C ARG A 65 13.17 0.39 -7.18
N ILE A 66 13.64 1.64 -7.11
CA ILE A 66 12.86 2.74 -6.53
C ILE A 66 11.59 2.97 -7.35
N GLU A 67 11.70 3.00 -8.68
CA GLU A 67 10.55 3.21 -9.57
C GLU A 67 9.54 2.07 -9.47
N MET A 68 10.01 0.81 -9.47
CA MET A 68 9.16 -0.36 -9.29
C MET A 68 8.41 -0.31 -7.96
N ASN A 69 9.10 0.03 -6.86
CA ASN A 69 8.47 0.15 -5.54
C ASN A 69 7.42 1.27 -5.51
N LYS A 70 7.69 2.43 -6.13
CA LYS A 70 6.70 3.51 -6.25
C LYS A 70 5.45 3.05 -6.98
N ARG A 71 5.61 2.41 -8.14
CA ARG A 71 4.48 1.88 -8.93
C ARG A 71 3.68 0.84 -8.15
N ASN A 72 4.37 -0.11 -7.49
CA ASN A 72 3.72 -1.12 -6.65
C ASN A 72 2.92 -0.48 -5.50
N MET A 73 3.44 0.58 -4.90
CA MET A 73 2.76 1.29 -3.81
C MET A 73 1.51 2.04 -4.31
N GLU A 74 1.58 2.67 -5.49
CA GLU A 74 0.41 3.31 -6.11
C GLU A 74 -0.69 2.31 -6.42
N GLU A 75 -0.35 1.19 -7.07
CA GLU A 75 -1.31 0.15 -7.39
C GLU A 75 -1.92 -0.47 -6.13
N THR A 76 -1.11 -0.67 -5.09
CA THR A 76 -1.60 -1.13 -3.79
C THR A 76 -2.61 -0.14 -3.21
N LEU A 77 -2.31 1.16 -3.24
CA LEU A 77 -3.22 2.19 -2.73
C LEU A 77 -4.54 2.18 -3.51
N VAL A 78 -4.49 2.14 -4.84
CA VAL A 78 -5.69 2.12 -5.69
C VAL A 78 -6.55 0.90 -5.37
N ASN A 79 -5.96 -0.29 -5.30
CA ASN A 79 -6.67 -1.52 -4.98
C ASN A 79 -7.25 -1.50 -3.57
N PHE A 80 -6.51 -0.95 -2.61
CA PHE A 80 -6.95 -0.83 -1.22
C PHE A 80 -8.16 0.12 -1.11
N LEU A 81 -8.10 1.29 -1.74
CA LEU A 81 -9.22 2.24 -1.79
C LEU A 81 -10.45 1.65 -2.50
N ALA A 82 -10.25 0.96 -3.62
CA ALA A 82 -11.34 0.30 -4.35
C ALA A 82 -12.03 -0.81 -3.53
N LYS A 83 -11.27 -1.54 -2.71
CA LYS A 83 -11.85 -2.52 -1.77
C LYS A 83 -12.59 -1.82 -0.63
N LEU A 84 -12.02 -0.75 -0.07
CA LEU A 84 -12.63 -0.02 1.04
C LEU A 84 -14.02 0.55 0.72
N THR A 85 -14.25 1.03 -0.51
CA THR A 85 -15.55 1.59 -0.91
C THR A 85 -16.67 0.55 -0.94
N THR A 86 -16.33 -0.72 -1.14
CA THR A 86 -17.29 -1.84 -1.19
C THR A 86 -17.25 -2.73 0.06
N ALA A 87 -16.34 -2.44 0.99
CA ALA A 87 -16.16 -3.19 2.22
C ALA A 87 -17.38 -3.09 3.15
N THR A 88 -17.69 -4.23 3.77
CA THR A 88 -18.57 -4.31 4.93
C THR A 88 -17.93 -3.67 6.15
N ASP A 89 -18.70 -3.43 7.21
CA ASP A 89 -18.18 -2.85 8.45
C ASP A 89 -17.15 -3.77 9.14
N GLU A 90 -17.32 -5.10 9.02
CA GLU A 90 -16.36 -6.09 9.52
C GLU A 90 -15.02 -6.06 8.75
N GLU A 91 -15.10 -5.94 7.42
CA GLU A 91 -13.91 -5.81 6.56
C GLU A 91 -13.19 -4.47 6.79
N LEU A 92 -13.95 -3.39 7.01
CA LEU A 92 -13.40 -2.09 7.38
C LEU A 92 -12.68 -2.15 8.73
N GLN A 93 -13.29 -2.81 9.73
CA GLN A 93 -12.66 -3.00 11.03
C GLN A 93 -11.36 -3.82 10.92
N SER A 94 -11.37 -4.86 10.09
CA SER A 94 -10.17 -5.65 9.80
C SER A 94 -9.07 -4.83 9.11
N ALA A 95 -9.45 -3.96 8.17
CA ALA A 95 -8.52 -3.04 7.51
C ALA A 95 -7.94 -2.02 8.50
N LEU A 96 -8.77 -1.47 9.40
CA LEU A 96 -8.35 -0.59 10.49
C LEU A 96 -7.31 -1.26 11.38
N GLU A 97 -7.59 -2.47 11.88
CA GLU A 97 -6.67 -3.21 12.74
C GLU A 97 -5.33 -3.49 12.05
N MET A 98 -5.35 -3.82 10.77
CA MET A 98 -4.14 -4.08 10.00
C MET A 98 -3.31 -2.80 9.82
N CYS A 99 -3.94 -1.69 9.42
CA CYS A 99 -3.27 -0.41 9.27
C CYS A 99 -2.74 0.13 10.62
N GLU A 100 -3.46 -0.09 11.72
CA GLU A 100 -3.02 0.27 13.07
C GLU A 100 -1.77 -0.48 13.50
N ARG A 101 -1.70 -1.79 13.21
CA ARG A 101 -0.49 -2.58 13.50
C ARG A 101 0.73 -2.05 12.73
N ILE A 102 0.54 -1.65 11.47
CA ILE A 102 1.60 -1.06 10.64
C ILE A 102 1.99 0.33 11.16
N ARG A 103 1.00 1.18 11.47
CA ARG A 103 1.21 2.50 12.08
C ARG A 103 2.04 2.39 13.36
N ALA A 104 1.62 1.54 14.30
CA ALA A 104 2.30 1.32 15.57
C ALA A 104 3.73 0.80 15.36
N SER A 105 3.94 -0.10 14.39
CA SER A 105 5.28 -0.59 14.04
C SER A 105 6.20 0.49 13.47
N ARG A 106 5.66 1.51 12.79
CA ARG A 106 6.47 2.57 12.14
C ARG A 106 6.72 3.76 13.04
N TYR A 107 5.77 4.11 13.89
CA TYR A 107 5.77 5.38 14.63
C TYR A 107 5.93 5.24 16.14
N GLY A 108 5.90 4.02 16.70
CA GLY A 108 5.71 3.85 18.15
C GLY A 108 4.28 4.21 18.56
N GLN A 109 3.90 3.88 19.80
CA GLN A 109 2.52 3.96 20.29
C GLN A 109 1.80 5.28 19.96
#